data_AF-A0A2D8QEK0-F1
#
_entry.id   AF-A0A2D8QEK0-F1
#
_cell.length_a   1.000
_cell.length_b   1.000
_cell.length_c   1.000
_cell.angle_alpha   90.00
_cell.angle_beta   90.00
_cell.angle_gamma   90.00
#
_symmetry.space_group_name_H-M   'P 1'
#
loop_
_entity.id
_entity.type
_entity.pdbx_description
1 polymer ?
#
loop_
_entity_poly.entity_id
_entity_poly.type
_entity_poly.pdbx_seq_one_letter_code
_entity_poly.pdbx_strand_id
1 'polypeptide(L)' 'NPGLHDLAASLATAGDDRARAALAAKFPTAALAVLDLAGPGWQPGDARLTRFVTPRMLEAAAGQ' A
#
# COMPACT_ATOMS: atom_id res chain seq x y z
N ASN A 1 -13.83 1.55 4.00
CA ASN A 1 -13.16 0.34 4.50
C ASN A 1 -11.93 0.77 5.31
N PRO A 2 -12.08 1.16 6.58
CA PRO A 2 -10.95 1.54 7.42
C PRO A 2 -10.00 0.34 7.67
N GLY A 3 -10.54 -0.88 7.83
CA GLY A 3 -9.74 -2.06 8.21
C GLY A 3 -8.60 -2.41 7.25
N LEU A 4 -8.81 -2.36 5.93
CA LEU A 4 -7.73 -2.68 4.98
C LEU A 4 -6.68 -1.56 4.89
N HIS A 5 -7.10 -0.30 5.04
CA HIS A 5 -6.18 0.82 5.10
C HIS A 5 -5.28 0.69 6.32
N ASP A 6 -5.89 0.53 7.49
CA ASP A 6 -5.17 0.45 8.76
C ASP A 6 -4.24 -0.78 8.79
N LEU A 7 -4.70 -1.92 8.28
CA LEU A 7 -3.88 -3.12 8.12
C LEU A 7 -2.66 -2.83 7.24
N ALA A 8 -2.85 -2.34 6.02
CA ALA A 8 -1.75 -2.09 5.10
C ALA A 8 -0.75 -1.06 5.66
N ALA A 9 -1.25 0.02 6.27
CA ALA A 9 -0.41 1.05 6.89
C ALA A 9 0.38 0.50 8.08
N SER A 10 -0.22 -0.35 8.91
CA SER A 10 0.47 -0.98 10.05
C SER A 10 1.56 -1.96 9.62
N LEU A 11 1.39 -2.66 8.50
CA LEU A 11 2.36 -3.63 7.99
C LEU A 11 3.52 -2.96 7.25
N ALA A 12 3.25 -1.91 6.47
CA ALA A 12 4.19 -1.26 5.56
C ALA A 12 5.16 -0.27 6.25
N THR A 13 6.07 -0.76 7.08
CA THR A 13 7.09 0.07 7.76
C THR A 13 8.39 0.26 6.95
N ALA A 14 8.54 -0.47 5.85
CA ALA A 14 9.64 -0.34 4.89
C ALA A 14 9.10 -0.24 3.45
N GLY A 15 9.92 0.21 2.49
CA GLY A 15 9.51 0.34 1.08
C GLY A 15 9.84 1.71 0.50
N ASP A 16 9.23 2.01 -0.65
CA ASP A 16 9.30 3.32 -1.29
C ASP A 16 8.52 4.36 -0.47
N ASP A 17 9.18 5.47 -0.12
CA ASP A 17 8.60 6.50 0.77
C ASP A 17 7.39 7.19 0.14
N ARG A 18 7.36 7.38 -1.19
CA ARG A 18 6.23 8.01 -1.88
C ARG A 18 5.01 7.08 -1.88
N ALA A 19 5.22 5.81 -2.15
CA ALA A 19 4.16 4.79 -2.09
C ALA A 19 3.58 4.68 -0.68
N ARG A 20 4.43 4.71 0.36
CA ARG A 20 3.99 4.68 1.76
C ARG A 20 3.24 5.95 2.17
N ALA A 21 3.70 7.11 1.74
CA ALA A 21 3.00 8.37 1.98
C ALA A 21 1.62 8.38 1.30
N ALA A 22 1.53 7.88 0.06
CA ALA A 22 0.27 7.76 -0.67
C ALA A 22 -0.69 6.76 0.01
N LEU A 23 -0.18 5.62 0.47
CA LEU A 23 -0.93 4.63 1.23
C LEU A 23 -1.54 5.26 2.49
N ALA A 24 -0.72 5.92 3.31
CA ALA A 24 -1.13 6.55 4.57
C ALA A 24 -2.14 7.70 4.37
N ALA A 25 -2.08 8.38 3.22
CA ALA A 25 -3.02 9.45 2.90
C ALA A 25 -4.42 8.91 2.60
N LYS A 26 -4.54 7.84 1.79
CA LYS A 26 -5.84 7.28 1.43
C LYS A 26 -5.74 5.89 0.81
N PHE A 27 -6.68 5.02 1.20
CA PHE A 27 -6.93 3.72 0.55
C PHE A 27 -8.34 3.69 -0.08
N PRO A 28 -8.54 4.27 -1.28
CA PRO A 28 -9.84 4.28 -1.93
C PRO A 28 -10.27 2.87 -2.38
N THR A 29 -11.54 2.74 -2.76
CA THR A 29 -12.03 1.52 -3.41
C THR A 29 -11.18 1.16 -4.62
N ALA A 30 -10.90 -0.13 -4.80
CA ALA A 30 -10.02 -0.67 -5.84
C ALA A 30 -8.56 -0.19 -5.78
N ALA A 31 -8.11 0.38 -4.66
CA ALA A 31 -6.67 0.50 -4.41
C ALA A 31 -6.04 -0.88 -4.14
N LEU A 32 -4.78 -1.02 -4.52
CA LEU A 32 -3.98 -2.23 -4.34
C LEU A 32 -2.65 -1.88 -3.69
N ALA A 33 -2.34 -2.54 -2.57
CA ALA A 33 -1.04 -2.55 -1.94
C ALA A 33 -0.43 -3.95 -2.06
N VAL A 34 0.82 -4.04 -2.49
CA VAL A 34 1.61 -5.27 -2.55
C VAL A 34 2.69 -5.18 -1.48
N LEU A 35 2.71 -6.17 -0.60
CA LEU A 35 3.60 -6.22 0.55
C LEU A 35 4.45 -7.50 0.50
N ASP A 36 5.75 -7.35 0.65
CA ASP A 36 6.68 -8.47 0.87
C ASP A 36 6.89 -8.66 2.36
N LEU A 37 6.67 -9.89 2.84
CA LEU A 37 6.85 -10.28 4.24
C LEU A 37 8.23 -10.90 4.44
N ALA A 38 8.89 -10.57 5.55
CA ALA A 38 10.21 -11.10 5.86
C ALA A 38 10.21 -12.58 6.29
N GLY A 39 9.04 -13.13 6.66
CA GLY A 39 8.91 -14.49 7.18
C GLY A 39 7.47 -15.01 7.17
N PRO A 40 7.24 -16.20 7.75
CA PRO A 40 5.90 -16.78 7.86
C PRO A 40 5.03 -15.98 8.84
N GLY A 41 3.81 -15.67 8.42
CA GLY A 41 2.89 -14.82 9.19
C GLY A 41 3.11 -13.34 8.93
N TRP A 42 2.38 -12.49 9.66
CA TRP A 42 2.45 -11.05 9.54
C TRP A 42 2.13 -10.40 10.89
N GLN A 43 3.00 -9.53 11.37
CA GLN A 43 2.74 -8.60 12.46
C GLN A 43 2.91 -7.16 11.95
N PRO A 44 2.32 -6.17 12.64
CA PRO A 44 2.58 -4.76 12.33
C PRO A 44 4.09 -4.49 12.22
N GLY A 45 4.49 -3.92 11.08
CA GLY A 45 5.86 -3.57 10.77
C GLY A 45 6.74 -4.66 10.17
N ASP A 46 6.20 -5.84 9.85
CA ASP A 46 6.97 -6.94 9.27
C ASP A 46 7.00 -6.95 7.73
N ALA A 47 6.51 -5.89 7.08
CA ALA A 47 6.35 -5.88 5.63
C ALA A 47 7.00 -4.68 4.92
N ARG A 48 7.57 -4.96 3.76
CA ARG A 48 8.01 -3.95 2.80
C ARG A 48 6.90 -3.70 1.78
N LEU A 49 6.47 -2.45 1.64
CA LEU A 49 5.59 -2.04 0.55
C LEU A 49 6.39 -2.00 -0.77
N THR A 50 6.07 -2.92 -1.67
CA THR A 50 6.71 -3.02 -2.99
C THR A 50 5.94 -2.27 -4.06
N ARG A 51 4.62 -2.15 -3.90
CA ARG A 51 3.77 -1.38 -4.81
C ARG A 51 2.54 -0.84 -4.12
N PHE A 52 2.15 0.37 -4.49
CA PHE A 52 0.84 0.93 -4.18
C PHE A 52 0.26 1.59 -5.43
N VAL A 53 -0.95 1.22 -5.81
CA VAL A 53 -1.67 1.80 -6.94
C VAL A 53 -3.11 2.11 -6.57
N THR A 54 -3.64 3.17 -7.16
CA THR A 54 -5.05 3.56 -7.05
C THR A 54 -5.65 3.70 -8.45
N PRO A 55 -6.98 3.61 -8.61
CA PRO A 55 -7.62 3.79 -9.91
C PRO A 55 -7.23 5.10 -10.61
N ARG A 56 -7.17 6.20 -9.86
CA ARG A 56 -6.76 7.52 -10.38
C ARG A 56 -5.33 7.53 -10.95
N MET A 57 -4.41 6.77 -10.36
CA MET A 57 -3.04 6.66 -10.87
C MET A 57 -3.01 5.89 -12.19
N LEU A 58 -3.88 4.88 -12.35
CA LEU A 58 -4.00 4.12 -13.59
C LEU A 58 -4.64 4.95 -14.70
N GLU A 59 -5.67 5.75 -14.38
CA GLU A 59 -6.26 6.71 -15.33
C GLU A 59 -5.22 7.71 -15.84
N ALA A 60 -4.41 8.28 -14.93
CA ALA A 60 -3.35 9.21 -15.30
C ALA A 60 -2.25 8.56 -16.16
N ALA A 61 -2.01 7.26 -16.01
CA ALA A 61 -1.05 6.51 -16.81
C ALA A 61 -1.63 6.08 -18.18
N ALA A 62 -2.94 5.84 -18.27
CA ALA A 62 -3.62 5.41 -19.50
C ALA A 62 -3.97 6.57 -20.45
N GLY A 63 -3.95 7.81 -19.95
CA GLY A 63 -4.12 9.03 -20.76
C GLY A 63 -2.81 9.56 -21.38
N GLN A 64 -1.72 8.80 -21.27
CA GLN A 64 -0.41 9.03 -21.90
C GLN A 64 -0.23 8.05 -23.06
#